data_AF-A0A0T6A544-F1
#
_entry.id   AF-A0A0T6A544-F1
#
_cell.length_a   1.000
_cell.length_b   1.000
_cell.length_c   1.000
_cell.angle_alpha   90.00
_cell.angle_beta   90.00
_cell.angle_gamma   90.00
#
_symmetry.space_group_name_H-M   'P 1'
#
loop_
_entity.id
_entity.type
_entity.pdbx_description
1 polymer ?
#
loop_
_entity_poly.entity_id
_entity_poly.type
_entity_poly.pdbx_seq_one_letter_code
_entity_poly.pdbx_strand_id
1 'polypeptide(L)'
;MKPNIGLANKEGEGVVKILNTVLADEYVLNTKTKNYLLADHEALIRALRVDLETCADRYHDIGTNDFLTGLMEKHEKMAWMLRAYVEGKSV
;
A
#
# COMPACT_ATOMS: atom_id res chain seq x y z
N MET A 1 -18.41 -25.37 -19.07
CA MET A 1 -17.51 -26.20 -19.90
C MET A 1 -16.40 -26.71 -18.99
N LYS A 2 -16.12 -28.02 -18.94
CA LYS A 2 -14.97 -28.56 -18.17
C LYS A 2 -13.75 -28.62 -19.09
N PRO A 3 -12.62 -27.96 -18.77
CA PRO A 3 -11.41 -28.04 -19.57
C PRO A 3 -10.86 -29.48 -19.57
N ASN A 4 -10.64 -30.07 -20.75
CA ASN A 4 -10.03 -31.39 -20.88
C ASN A 4 -8.51 -31.25 -21.04
N ILE A 5 -7.81 -31.13 -19.91
CA ILE A 5 -6.35 -30.93 -19.85
C ILE A 5 -5.55 -32.21 -19.57
N GLY A 6 -6.16 -33.39 -19.79
CA GLY A 6 -5.46 -34.68 -19.65
C GLY A 6 -5.14 -35.12 -18.22
N LEU A 7 -5.70 -34.45 -17.20
CA LEU A 7 -5.64 -34.86 -15.80
C LEU A 7 -6.90 -35.64 -15.44
N ALA A 8 -6.78 -36.72 -14.68
CA ALA A 8 -7.94 -37.37 -14.09
C ALA A 8 -8.61 -36.42 -13.07
N ASN A 9 -9.94 -36.54 -12.92
CA ASN A 9 -10.75 -35.54 -12.23
C ASN A 9 -10.32 -35.30 -10.77
N LYS A 10 -9.75 -36.31 -10.10
CA LYS A 10 -9.32 -36.22 -8.69
C LYS A 10 -8.01 -35.46 -8.54
N GLU A 11 -7.09 -35.63 -9.49
CA GLU A 11 -5.80 -34.97 -9.57
C GLU A 11 -6.00 -33.49 -9.89
N GLY A 12 -6.93 -33.18 -10.80
CA GLY A 12 -7.35 -31.81 -11.11
C GLY A 12 -7.94 -31.08 -9.90
N GLU A 13 -8.80 -31.75 -9.12
CA GLU A 13 -9.38 -31.19 -7.89
C GLU A 13 -8.30 -30.83 -6.85
N GLY A 14 -7.29 -31.70 -6.68
CA GLY A 14 -6.16 -31.43 -5.79
C GLY A 14 -5.36 -30.20 -6.21
N VAL A 15 -5.04 -30.08 -7.50
CA VAL A 15 -4.33 -28.91 -8.05
C VAL A 15 -5.14 -27.63 -7.91
N VAL A 16 -6.43 -27.65 -8.22
CA VAL A 16 -7.33 -26.50 -8.06
C VAL A 16 -7.35 -26.03 -6.61
N LYS A 17 -7.43 -26.95 -5.66
CA LYS A 17 -7.39 -26.61 -4.22
C LYS A 17 -6.09 -25.90 -3.83
N ILE A 18 -4.94 -26.41 -4.26
CA ILE A 18 -3.63 -25.82 -3.94
C ILE A 18 -3.52 -24.42 -4.55
N LEU A 19 -3.85 -24.27 -5.84
CA LEU A 19 -3.77 -22.98 -6.53
C LEU A 19 -4.68 -21.94 -5.89
N ASN A 20 -5.92 -22.31 -5.54
CA ASN A 20 -6.85 -21.40 -4.88
C ASN A 20 -6.32 -20.92 -3.52
N THR A 21 -5.74 -21.82 -2.72
CA THR A 21 -5.14 -21.45 -1.43
C THR A 21 -3.98 -20.47 -1.63
N VAL A 22 -3.03 -20.82 -2.50
CA VAL A 22 -1.83 -19.98 -2.74
C VAL A 22 -2.21 -18.61 -3.28
N LEU A 23 -3.16 -18.56 -4.24
CA LEU A 23 -3.64 -17.30 -4.80
C LEU A 23 -4.35 -16.44 -3.74
N ALA A 24 -5.16 -17.05 -2.88
CA ALA A 24 -5.82 -16.34 -1.78
C ALA A 24 -4.79 -15.78 -0.78
N ASP A 25 -3.79 -16.57 -0.40
CA ASP A 25 -2.72 -16.15 0.52
C ASP A 25 -1.91 -14.99 -0.08
N GLU A 26 -1.52 -15.08 -1.36
CA GLU A 26 -0.83 -14.02 -2.08
C GLU A 26 -1.67 -12.74 -2.14
N TYR A 27 -2.96 -12.86 -2.48
CA TYR A 27 -3.86 -11.72 -2.56
C TYR A 27 -4.00 -11.00 -1.21
N VAL A 28 -4.17 -11.78 -0.12
CA VAL A 28 -4.27 -11.24 1.24
C VAL A 28 -2.96 -10.54 1.63
N LEU A 29 -1.81 -11.18 1.38
CA LEU A 29 -0.51 -10.60 1.69
C LEU A 29 -0.28 -9.29 0.93
N ASN A 30 -0.52 -9.29 -0.38
CA ASN A 30 -0.35 -8.12 -1.25
C ASN A 30 -1.23 -6.94 -0.81
N THR A 31 -2.49 -7.21 -0.48
CA THR A 31 -3.44 -6.20 -0.04
C THR A 31 -3.05 -5.63 1.33
N LYS A 32 -2.71 -6.49 2.29
CA LYS A 32 -2.28 -6.06 3.63
C LYS A 32 -1.02 -5.22 3.59
N THR A 33 0.02 -5.66 2.87
CA THR A 33 1.29 -4.93 2.78
C THR A 33 1.10 -3.54 2.19
N LYS A 34 0.26 -3.40 1.16
CA LYS A 34 -0.05 -2.08 0.56
C LYS A 34 -0.82 -1.17 1.52
N ASN A 35 -1.76 -1.73 2.27
CA ASN A 35 -2.50 -0.97 3.28
C ASN A 35 -1.59 -0.49 4.41
N TYR A 36 -0.64 -1.32 4.87
CA TYR A 36 0.34 -0.89 5.86
C TYR A 36 1.26 0.21 5.31
N LEU A 37 1.77 0.05 4.09
CA LEU A 37 2.60 1.08 3.48
C LEU A 37 1.86 2.42 3.33
N LEU A 38 0.58 2.39 2.94
CA LEU A 38 -0.26 3.59 2.91
C LEU A 38 -0.37 4.22 4.31
N ALA A 39 -0.67 3.43 5.33
CA ALA A 39 -0.78 3.91 6.70
C ALA A 39 0.53 4.53 7.21
N ASP A 40 1.68 3.95 6.85
CA ASP A 40 3.00 4.47 7.19
C ASP A 40 3.27 5.82 6.52
N HIS A 41 2.96 5.96 5.22
CA HIS A 41 3.06 7.26 4.55
C HIS A 41 2.18 8.32 5.21
N GLU A 42 0.94 7.98 5.57
CA GLU A 42 0.03 8.89 6.27
C GLU A 42 0.53 9.27 7.67
N ALA A 43 1.17 8.34 8.39
CA ALA A 43 1.80 8.61 9.67
C ALA A 43 2.97 9.59 9.54
N LEU A 44 3.82 9.40 8.54
CA LEU A 44 4.93 10.32 8.24
C LEU A 44 4.42 11.71 7.87
N ILE A 45 3.37 11.81 7.04
CA ILE A 45 2.76 13.11 6.69
C ILE A 45 2.28 13.85 7.95
N ARG A 46 1.58 13.14 8.87
CA ARG A 46 1.13 13.75 10.13
C ARG A 46 2.29 14.25 10.98
N ALA A 47 3.36 13.47 11.11
CA ALA A 47 4.56 13.87 11.85
C ALA A 47 5.23 15.10 11.22
N LEU A 48 5.43 15.07 9.90
CA LEU A 48 6.05 16.18 9.15
C LEU A 48 5.26 17.49 9.29
N ARG A 49 3.93 17.45 9.33
CA ARG A 49 3.11 18.65 9.56
C ARG A 49 3.36 19.31 10.92
N VAL A 50 3.55 18.51 11.97
CA VAL A 50 3.89 19.02 13.31
C VAL A 50 5.30 19.60 13.31
N ASP A 51 6.25 18.92 12.67
CA ASP A 51 7.64 19.39 12.59
C ASP A 51 7.75 20.69 11.77
N LEU A 52 6.96 20.83 10.70
CA LEU A 52 6.86 22.06 9.91
C LEU A 52 6.46 23.26 10.76
N GLU A 53 5.34 23.16 11.48
CA GLU A 53 4.88 24.21 12.40
C GLU A 53 5.96 24.53 13.45
N THR A 54 6.61 23.50 13.98
CA THR A 54 7.67 23.67 14.98
C THR A 54 8.88 24.42 14.44
N CYS A 55 9.36 24.06 13.23
CA CYS A 55 10.49 24.74 12.60
C CYS A 55 10.17 26.20 12.28
N ALA A 56 8.98 26.48 11.74
CA ALA A 56 8.58 27.84 11.38
C ALA A 56 8.33 28.72 12.60
N ASP A 57 7.51 28.27 13.56
CA ASP A 57 6.99 29.14 14.61
C ASP A 57 7.91 29.20 15.83
N ARG A 58 8.45 28.05 16.25
CA ARG A 58 9.27 27.98 17.47
C ARG A 58 10.72 28.36 17.19
N TYR A 59 11.29 27.80 16.13
CA TYR A 59 12.70 27.93 15.84
C TYR A 59 13.01 28.99 14.78
N HIS A 60 12.00 29.50 14.07
CA HIS A 60 12.17 30.43 12.95
C HIS A 60 13.16 29.92 11.89
N ASP A 61 13.28 28.60 11.75
CA ASP A 61 14.16 27.91 10.82
C ASP A 61 13.40 27.61 9.52
N ILE A 62 13.32 28.64 8.67
CA ILE A 62 12.61 28.58 7.40
C ILE A 62 13.30 27.63 6.41
N GLY A 63 14.62 27.46 6.51
CA GLY A 63 15.36 26.56 5.63
C GLY A 63 15.02 25.09 5.87
N THR A 64 14.96 24.67 7.14
CA THR A 64 14.52 23.31 7.49
C THR A 64 13.03 23.13 7.22
N ASN A 65 12.19 24.15 7.48
CA ASN A 65 10.78 24.09 7.13
C ASN A 65 10.53 23.84 5.63
N ASP A 66 11.23 24.56 4.74
CA ASP A 66 11.12 24.36 3.29
C ASP A 66 11.55 22.93 2.87
N PHE A 67 12.67 22.44 3.42
CA PHE A 67 13.13 21.08 3.17
C PHE A 67 12.09 20.02 3.60
N LEU A 68 11.51 20.15 4.80
CA LEU A 68 10.49 19.25 5.30
C LEU A 68 9.20 19.32 4.48
N THR A 69 8.88 20.49 3.92
CA THR A 69 7.72 20.67 3.04
C THR A 69 7.87 19.82 1.79
N GLY A 70 9.03 19.91 1.13
CA GLY A 70 9.32 19.08 -0.04
C GLY A 70 9.37 17.57 0.26
N LEU A 71 9.72 17.18 1.49
CA LEU A 71 9.63 15.77 1.91
C LEU A 71 8.17 15.34 2.11
N MET A 72 7.36 16.15 2.77
CA MET A 72 5.93 15.89 3.00
C MET A 72 5.18 15.69 1.68
N GLU A 73 5.37 16.58 0.70
CA GLU A 73 4.74 16.48 -0.62
C GLU A 73 5.05 15.15 -1.33
N LYS A 74 6.29 14.65 -1.19
CA LYS A 74 6.66 13.33 -1.73
C LYS A 74 5.86 12.21 -1.07
N HIS A 75 5.73 12.23 0.25
CA HIS A 75 4.92 11.24 0.97
C HIS A 75 3.44 11.35 0.60
N GLU A 76 2.90 12.55 0.45
CA GLU A 76 1.51 12.76 0.01
C GLU A 76 1.26 12.18 -1.39
N LYS A 77 2.18 12.40 -2.33
CA LYS A 77 2.10 11.81 -3.67
C LYS A 77 2.11 10.29 -3.64
N MET A 78 2.99 9.68 -2.84
CA MET A 78 3.05 8.23 -2.68
C MET A 78 1.78 7.67 -2.02
N ALA A 79 1.29 8.32 -0.96
CA ALA A 79 0.03 7.96 -0.31
C ALA A 79 -1.15 8.02 -1.29
N TRP A 80 -1.24 9.07 -2.11
CA TRP A 80 -2.27 9.20 -3.13
C TRP A 80 -2.24 8.05 -4.15
N MET A 81 -1.07 7.69 -4.67
CA MET A 81 -0.94 6.57 -5.62
C MET A 81 -1.33 5.23 -4.99
N LEU A 82 -0.90 4.99 -3.75
CA LEU A 82 -1.26 3.78 -3.01
C LEU A 82 -2.76 3.71 -2.74
N ARG A 83 -3.38 4.83 -2.34
CA ARG A 83 -4.82 4.93 -2.11
C ARG A 83 -5.61 4.61 -3.38
N ALA A 84 -5.24 5.20 -4.52
CA ALA A 84 -5.88 4.90 -5.80
C ALA A 84 -5.78 3.41 -6.17
N TYR A 85 -4.64 2.77 -5.87
CA TYR A 85 -4.45 1.34 -6.13
C TYR A 85 -5.26 0.44 -5.19
N VAL A 86 -5.41 0.82 -3.92
CA VAL A 86 -6.17 0.06 -2.92
C VAL A 86 -7.68 0.23 -3.13
N GLU A 87 -8.15 1.47 -3.32
CA GLU A 87 -9.59 1.79 -3.49
C GLU A 87 -10.12 1.39 -4.87
N GLY A 88 -9.28 1.43 -5.91
CA GLY A 88 -9.66 1.03 -7.27
C GLY A 88 -9.95 -0.47 -7.43
N LYS A 89 -9.74 -1.29 -6.39
CA LYS A 89 -10.03 -2.73 -6.38
C LYS A 89 -11.38 -3.10 -5.75
N SER A 90 -12.20 -2.11 -5.41
CA SER A 90 -13.52 -2.28 -4.76
C SER A 90 -14.65 -2.70 -5.71
N VAL A 91 -14.36 -3.27 -6.88
CA VAL A 91 -15.35 -3.61 -7.93
C VAL A 91 -15.28 -5.09 -8.29
#